data_AF-A0A2V8P1X6-F1
#
_entry.id   AF-A0A2V8P1X6-F1
#
_cell.length_a   1.000
_cell.length_b   1.000
_cell.length_c   1.000
_cell.angle_alpha   90.00
_cell.angle_beta   90.00
_cell.angle_gamma   90.00
#
_symmetry.space_group_name_H-M   'P 1'
#
loop_
_entity.id
_entity.type
_entity.pdbx_description
1 polymer ?
#
loop_
_entity_poly.entity_id
_entity_poly.type
_entity_poly.pdbx_seq_one_letter_code
_entity_poly.pdbx_strand_id
1 'polypeptide(L)'
;MKNTLSLIEIDDQGVAWITGANTKVIEVVLDKLAYGWSPEEMHFQHPHLSLAQIHAALAYYYAHQEELDSDIARRRKEVEEMAAKSDDSPILNSSPKRPPQCNSFNLSARRPTPRDEERQRLADDR
;
A
#
# COMPACT_ATOMS: atom_id res chain seq x y z
N MET A 1 -20.44 6.71 24.96
CA MET A 1 -21.15 6.06 23.84
C MET A 1 -20.13 5.84 22.74
N LYS A 2 -19.75 4.59 22.43
CA LYS A 2 -18.80 4.29 21.35
C LYS A 2 -19.57 4.45 20.04
N ASN A 3 -19.06 5.28 19.13
CA ASN A 3 -19.73 5.56 17.87
C ASN A 3 -19.84 4.25 17.08
N THR A 4 -21.07 3.88 16.74
CA THR A 4 -21.41 2.68 15.98
C THR A 4 -20.80 2.81 14.59
N LEU A 5 -19.90 1.89 14.20
CA LEU A 5 -19.29 1.77 12.85
C LEU A 5 -18.12 2.73 12.50
N SER A 6 -17.30 3.16 13.46
CA SER A 6 -15.99 3.71 13.10
C SER A 6 -15.08 2.58 12.59
N LEU A 7 -14.68 2.66 11.31
CA LEU A 7 -13.76 1.71 10.67
C LEU A 7 -12.29 2.15 10.78
N ILE A 8 -12.06 3.39 11.21
CA ILE A 8 -10.75 3.99 11.42
C ILE A 8 -10.64 4.44 12.88
N GLU A 9 -9.54 4.07 13.52
CA GLU A 9 -9.15 4.47 14.87
C GLU A 9 -7.85 5.25 14.82
N ILE A 10 -7.74 6.34 15.58
CA ILE A 10 -6.50 7.10 15.70
C ILE A 10 -5.91 6.80 17.07
N ASP A 11 -4.64 6.41 17.12
CA ASP A 11 -3.93 6.17 18.38
C ASP A 11 -3.47 7.48 19.04
N ASP A 12 -2.85 7.36 20.22
CA ASP A 12 -2.31 8.49 20.99
C ASP A 12 -1.16 9.21 20.29
N GLN A 13 -0.55 8.58 19.28
CA GLN A 13 0.51 9.13 18.45
C GLN A 13 -0.01 9.77 17.15
N GLY A 14 -1.34 9.81 16.96
CA GLY A 14 -1.97 10.38 15.76
C GLY A 14 -1.95 9.44 14.55
N VAL A 15 -1.57 8.17 14.71
CA VAL A 15 -1.54 7.21 13.61
C VAL A 15 -2.93 6.65 13.37
N ALA A 16 -3.39 6.70 12.12
CA ALA A 16 -4.67 6.10 11.72
C ALA A 16 -4.53 4.60 11.45
N TRP A 17 -5.34 3.81 12.14
CA TRP A 17 -5.45 2.36 12.11
C TRP A 17 -6.81 1.92 11.59
N ILE A 18 -6.86 0.79 10.90
CA ILE A 18 -8.13 0.17 10.47
C ILE A 18 -8.69 -0.63 11.66
N THR A 19 -9.89 -0.29 12.12
CA THR A 19 -10.56 -0.97 13.24
C THR A 19 -10.69 -2.46 12.98
N GLY A 20 -10.26 -3.27 13.95
CA GLY A 20 -10.33 -4.73 13.86
C GLY A 20 -9.31 -5.36 12.90
N ALA A 21 -8.41 -4.57 12.31
CA ALA A 21 -7.26 -5.04 11.56
C ALA A 21 -5.98 -4.49 12.21
N ASN A 22 -4.91 -5.29 12.24
CA ASN A 22 -3.60 -4.81 12.68
C ASN A 22 -2.87 -4.13 11.51
N THR A 23 -3.57 -3.22 10.83
CA THR A 23 -3.13 -2.60 9.58
C THR A 23 -3.35 -1.10 9.67
N LYS A 24 -2.32 -0.33 9.31
CA LYS A 24 -2.40 1.13 9.29
C LYS A 24 -3.06 1.61 8.01
N VAL A 25 -3.76 2.74 8.09
CA VAL A 25 -4.35 3.38 6.90
C VAL A 25 -3.30 3.67 5.84
N ILE A 26 -2.12 4.14 6.26
CA ILE A 26 -1.02 4.46 5.35
C ILE A 26 -0.54 3.26 4.53
N GLU A 27 -0.65 2.03 5.03
CA GLU A 27 -0.22 0.84 4.29
C GLU A 27 -1.14 0.60 3.08
N VAL A 28 -2.46 0.73 3.27
CA VAL A 28 -3.44 0.67 2.16
C VAL A 28 -3.22 1.81 1.16
N VAL A 29 -2.91 3.00 1.65
CA VAL A 29 -2.61 4.16 0.79
C VAL A 29 -1.35 3.93 -0.04
N LEU A 30 -0.30 3.36 0.55
CA LEU A 30 0.93 3.03 -0.16
C LEU A 30 0.66 2.02 -1.29
N ASP A 31 -0.18 1.02 -1.07
CA ASP A 31 -0.59 0.09 -2.14
C ASP A 31 -1.33 0.83 -3.27
N LYS A 32 -2.19 1.82 -2.92
CA LYS A 32 -2.88 2.65 -3.92
C LYS A 32 -1.89 3.44 -4.76
N LEU A 33 -0.92 4.10 -4.12
CA LEU A 33 0.01 5.01 -4.76
C LEU A 33 1.10 4.26 -5.53
N ALA A 34 1.59 3.13 -5.00
CA ALA A 34 2.66 2.36 -5.61
C ALA A 34 2.18 1.54 -6.82
N TYR A 35 1.00 0.93 -6.73
CA TYR A 35 0.52 -0.01 -7.75
C TYR A 35 -0.73 0.45 -8.49
N GLY A 36 -1.41 1.50 -8.02
CA GLY A 36 -2.65 1.98 -8.65
C GLY A 36 -3.86 1.07 -8.44
N TRP A 37 -3.80 0.10 -7.52
CA TRP A 37 -4.84 -0.90 -7.33
C TRP A 37 -6.22 -0.29 -7.07
N SER A 38 -7.27 -0.98 -7.55
CA SER A 38 -8.65 -0.68 -7.17
C SER A 38 -8.94 -1.24 -5.77
N PRO A 39 -9.98 -0.76 -5.07
CA PRO A 39 -10.39 -1.32 -3.79
C PRO A 39 -10.66 -2.83 -3.83
N GLU A 40 -11.19 -3.34 -4.95
CA GLU A 40 -11.45 -4.77 -5.16
C GLU A 40 -10.14 -5.56 -5.31
N GLU A 41 -9.17 -5.01 -6.04
CA GLU A 41 -7.86 -5.63 -6.17
C GLU A 41 -7.12 -5.62 -4.83
N MET A 42 -7.20 -4.54 -4.07
CA MET A 42 -6.67 -4.47 -2.70
C MET A 42 -7.31 -5.51 -1.79
N HIS A 43 -8.62 -5.73 -1.88
CA HIS A 43 -9.30 -6.77 -1.12
C HIS A 43 -8.83 -8.17 -1.52
N PHE A 44 -8.60 -8.39 -2.81
CA PHE A 44 -8.08 -9.66 -3.31
C PHE A 44 -6.65 -9.94 -2.81
N GLN A 45 -5.80 -8.92 -2.75
CA GLN A 45 -4.43 -9.04 -2.24
C GLN A 45 -4.37 -9.07 -0.70
N HIS A 46 -5.34 -8.45 -0.01
CA HIS A 46 -5.49 -8.42 1.45
C HIS A 46 -6.85 -8.97 1.89
N PRO A 47 -7.08 -10.30 1.83
CA PRO A 47 -8.40 -10.90 2.12
C PRO A 47 -8.90 -10.68 3.54
N HIS A 48 -8.00 -10.30 4.47
CA HIS A 48 -8.32 -10.01 5.87
C HIS A 48 -8.91 -8.61 6.07
N LEU A 49 -8.79 -7.72 5.08
CA LEU A 49 -9.44 -6.42 5.07
C LEU A 49 -10.74 -6.51 4.29
N SER A 50 -11.85 -6.09 4.88
CA SER A 50 -13.11 -5.96 4.13
C SER A 50 -13.06 -4.79 3.14
N LEU A 51 -13.85 -4.88 2.07
CA LEU A 51 -14.04 -3.75 1.15
C LEU A 51 -14.44 -2.46 1.87
N ALA A 52 -15.31 -2.56 2.88
CA ALA A 52 -15.74 -1.41 3.67
C ALA A 52 -14.54 -0.72 4.38
N GLN A 53 -13.65 -1.50 4.98
CA GLN A 53 -12.44 -0.99 5.64
C GLN A 53 -11.48 -0.34 4.63
N ILE A 54 -11.30 -0.95 3.45
CA ILE A 54 -10.46 -0.39 2.39
C ILE A 54 -11.02 0.95 1.92
N HIS A 55 -12.33 1.02 1.65
CA HIS A 55 -12.97 2.29 1.28
C HIS A 55 -12.88 3.34 2.39
N ALA A 56 -13.02 2.95 3.66
CA ALA A 56 -12.85 3.87 4.78
C ALA A 56 -11.41 4.41 4.88
N ALA A 57 -10.40 3.56 4.67
CA ALA A 57 -9.00 3.97 4.65
C ALA A 57 -8.72 4.96 3.51
N LEU A 58 -9.22 4.68 2.31
CA LEU A 58 -9.08 5.59 1.17
C LEU A 58 -9.83 6.92 1.38
N ALA A 59 -11.04 6.87 1.96
CA ALA A 59 -11.79 8.08 2.31
C ALA A 59 -11.04 8.93 3.34
N TYR A 60 -10.46 8.30 4.36
CA TYR A 60 -9.62 8.98 5.35
C TYR A 60 -8.41 9.65 4.69
N TYR A 61 -7.75 8.94 3.77
CA TYR A 61 -6.63 9.47 3.01
C TYR A 61 -7.00 10.73 2.23
N TYR A 62 -8.08 10.70 1.46
CA TYR A 62 -8.48 11.87 0.68
C TYR A 62 -8.88 13.07 1.54
N ALA A 63 -9.36 12.83 2.77
CA ALA A 63 -9.63 13.91 3.73
C ALA A 63 -8.36 14.50 4.37
N HIS A 64 -7.25 13.76 4.40
CA HIS A 64 -5.98 14.13 5.07
C HIS A 64 -4.78 13.99 4.13
N GLN A 65 -5.00 14.23 2.84
CA GLN A 65 -4.05 13.84 1.80
C GLN A 65 -2.69 14.53 1.96
N GLU A 66 -2.68 15.84 2.19
CA GLU A 66 -1.45 16.62 2.36
C GLU A 66 -0.60 16.13 3.55
N GLU A 67 -1.27 15.81 4.66
CA GLU A 67 -0.61 15.32 5.88
C GLU A 67 0.02 13.95 5.64
N LEU A 68 -0.75 13.01 5.07
CA LEU A 68 -0.28 11.66 4.80
C LEU A 68 0.80 11.62 3.72
N ASP A 69 0.67 12.40 2.65
CA ASP A 69 1.69 12.48 1.59
C ASP A 69 3.01 13.05 2.13
N SER A 70 2.94 14.06 3.00
CA SER A 70 4.12 14.62 3.68
C SER A 70 4.78 13.59 4.60
N ASP A 71 3.98 12.85 5.37
CA ASP A 71 4.46 11.81 6.27
C ASP A 71 5.09 10.62 5.52
N ILE A 72 4.50 10.21 4.38
CA ILE A 72 5.08 9.22 3.47
C ILE A 72 6.44 9.70 2.95
N ALA A 73 6.53 10.94 2.46
CA ALA A 73 7.78 11.50 1.94
C ALA A 73 8.87 11.60 3.01
N ARG A 74 8.52 12.04 4.22
CA ARG A 74 9.43 12.11 5.36
C ARG A 74 9.98 10.74 5.73
N ARG A 75 9.12 9.73 5.90
CA ARG A 75 9.54 8.36 6.23
C ARG A 75 10.44 7.76 5.14
N ARG A 76 10.13 8.02 3.87
CA ARG A 76 10.97 7.56 2.76
C ARG A 76 12.37 8.15 2.83
N LYS A 77 12.49 9.45 3.10
CA LYS A 77 13.78 10.14 3.27
C LYS A 77 14.58 9.56 4.45
N GLU A 78 13.93 9.30 5.58
CA GLU A 78 14.58 8.71 6.76
C GLU A 78 15.17 7.32 6.45
N VAL A 79 14.43 6.50 5.70
CA VAL A 79 14.92 5.18 5.25
C VAL A 79 16.11 5.31 4.32
N GLU A 80 16.08 6.27 3.38
CA GLU A 80 17.19 6.54 2.46
C GLU A 80 18.45 7.01 3.22
N GLU A 81 18.30 7.88 4.21
CA GLU A 81 19.41 8.35 5.06
C GLU A 81 19.99 7.22 5.93
N MET A 82 19.15 6.36 6.51
CA MET A 82 19.61 5.18 7.26
C MET A 82 20.34 4.19 6.36
N ALA A 83 19.82 3.95 5.14
CA ALA A 83 20.46 3.07 4.17
C ALA A 83 21.85 3.60 3.76
N ALA A 84 21.97 4.91 3.51
CA ALA A 84 23.24 5.54 3.16
C ALA A 84 24.29 5.41 4.29
N LYS A 85 23.87 5.45 5.56
CA LYS A 85 24.77 5.31 6.72
C LYS A 85 25.18 3.86 7.02
N SER A 86 24.51 2.88 6.42
CA SER A 86 24.68 1.45 6.73
C SER A 86 25.61 0.69 5.77
N ASP A 87 26.19 1.35 4.75
CA ASP A 87 27.03 0.74 3.68
C ASP A 87 28.39 0.17 4.19
N ASP A 88 28.68 0.24 5.49
CA ASP A 88 29.95 -0.25 6.10
C ASP A 88 29.81 -1.56 6.90
N SER A 89 28.64 -2.21 6.92
CA SER A 89 28.46 -3.49 7.61
C SER A 89 28.74 -4.70 6.70
N PRO A 90 29.59 -5.67 7.09
CA PRO A 90 29.97 -6.81 6.24
C PRO A 90 28.81 -7.72 5.80
N ILE A 91 27.66 -7.66 6.48
CA ILE A 91 26.43 -8.38 6.08
C ILE A 91 25.75 -7.74 4.85
N LEU A 92 25.86 -6.42 4.66
CA LEU A 92 25.25 -5.70 3.54
C LEU A 92 26.13 -5.70 2.28
N ASN A 93 27.46 -5.71 2.43
CA ASN A 93 28.41 -5.64 1.31
C ASN A 93 28.50 -6.92 0.46
N SER A 94 27.98 -8.04 0.95
CA SER A 94 27.89 -9.30 0.18
C SER A 94 26.52 -9.50 -0.48
N SER A 95 25.56 -8.63 -0.18
CA SER A 95 24.25 -8.64 -0.84
C SER A 95 24.34 -7.84 -2.15
N PRO A 96 23.86 -8.36 -3.28
CA PRO A 96 23.75 -7.55 -4.49
C PRO A 96 22.94 -6.29 -4.14
N LYS A 97 23.52 -5.10 -4.38
CA LYS A 97 22.80 -3.83 -4.21
C LYS A 97 21.46 -4.00 -4.92
N ARG A 98 20.36 -3.84 -4.18
CA ARG A 98 19.01 -4.02 -4.74
C ARG A 98 18.97 -3.23 -6.04
N PRO A 99 18.67 -3.84 -7.19
CA PRO A 99 18.44 -3.05 -8.40
C PRO A 99 17.38 -2.02 -8.06
N PRO A 100 17.39 -0.82 -8.67
CA PRO A 100 16.39 0.21 -8.42
C PRO A 100 15.01 -0.42 -8.62
N GLN A 101 14.40 -0.81 -7.51
CA GLN A 101 13.22 -1.65 -7.43
C GLN A 101 13.36 -3.02 -8.13
N CYS A 102 13.93 -4.01 -7.43
CA CYS A 102 13.48 -5.39 -7.60
C CYS A 102 12.02 -5.44 -7.15
N ASN A 103 11.10 -5.10 -8.05
CA ASN A 103 9.68 -5.30 -7.83
C ASN A 103 9.48 -6.82 -7.87
N SER A 104 9.59 -7.50 -6.73
CA SER A 104 9.25 -8.93 -6.59
C SER A 104 7.78 -9.22 -6.88
N PHE A 105 7.02 -8.19 -7.27
CA PHE A 105 5.73 -8.25 -7.94
C PHE A 105 5.72 -7.39 -9.21
N ASN A 106 6.55 -7.73 -10.21
CA ASN A 106 6.36 -7.19 -11.55
C ASN A 106 5.07 -7.78 -12.16
N LEU A 107 3.93 -7.08 -12.06
CA LEU A 107 2.65 -7.50 -12.65
C LEU A 107 2.71 -7.66 -14.18
N SER A 108 3.71 -7.09 -14.86
CA SER A 108 3.92 -7.33 -16.29
C SER A 108 4.31 -8.78 -16.63
N ALA A 109 4.69 -9.58 -15.61
CA ALA A 109 5.00 -11.00 -15.76
C ALA A 109 3.97 -11.93 -15.06
N ARG A 110 2.85 -11.40 -14.54
CA ARG A 110 1.74 -12.27 -14.08
C ARG A 110 1.01 -12.79 -15.33
N ARG A 111 0.72 -14.10 -15.36
CA ARG A 111 -0.24 -14.63 -16.35
C ARG A 111 -1.55 -13.85 -16.20
N PRO A 112 -2.16 -13.35 -17.29
CA PRO A 112 -3.44 -12.66 -17.21
C PRO A 112 -4.46 -13.57 -16.52
N THR A 113 -5.27 -13.01 -15.62
CA THR A 113 -6.34 -13.80 -15.01
C THR A 113 -7.41 -14.09 -16.07
N PRO A 114 -8.24 -15.14 -15.90
CA PRO A 114 -9.33 -15.41 -16.85
C PRO A 114 -10.26 -14.20 -17.08
N ARG A 115 -10.40 -13.33 -16.08
CA ARG A 115 -11.19 -12.10 -16.15
C ARG A 115 -10.49 -10.99 -16.94
N ASP A 116 -9.17 -10.89 -16.85
CA ASP A 116 -8.38 -9.94 -17.66
C ASP A 116 -8.41 -10.35 -19.13
N GLU A 117 -8.31 -11.65 -19.39
CA GLU A 117 -8.43 -12.20 -20.75
C GLU A 117 -9.82 -11.94 -21.35
N GLU A 118 -10.89 -12.08 -20.57
CA GLU A 118 -12.25 -11.80 -21.04
C GLU A 118 -12.47 -10.31 -21.32
N ARG A 119 -11.94 -9.42 -20.47
CA ARG A 119 -11.97 -7.95 -20.71
C ARG A 119 -11.18 -7.56 -21.95
N GLN A 120 -10.03 -8.19 -22.19
CA GLN A 120 -9.23 -7.93 -23.38
C GLN A 120 -9.94 -8.40 -24.65
N ARG A 121 -10.54 -9.60 -24.65
CA ARG A 121 -11.35 -10.11 -25.78
C ARG A 121 -12.52 -9.18 -26.12
N LEU A 122 -13.24 -8.69 -25.10
CA LEU A 122 -14.35 -7.76 -25.31
C LEU A 122 -13.92 -6.37 -25.82
N ALA A 123 -12.66 -5.98 -25.57
CA ALA A 123 -12.09 -4.72 -26.05
C ALA A 123 -11.59 -4.82 -27.51
N ASP A 124 -11.12 -6.00 -27.93
CA ASP A 124 -10.60 -6.26 -29.28
C ASP A 124 -11.73 -6.52 -30.31
N ASP A 125 -12.94 -6.87 -29.87
CA ASP A 125 -14.13 -7.11 -30.70
C ASP A 125 -14.91 -5.83 -31.10
N ARG A 126 -14.34 -4.64 -30.87
CA ARG A 126 -14.98 -3.32 -31.05
C ARG A 126 -14.27 -2.46 -32.09
#